data_AF-A0A944GA13-F1
#
_entry.id   AF-A0A944GA13-F1
#
_cell.length_a   1.000
_cell.length_b   1.000
_cell.length_c   1.000
_cell.angle_alpha   90.00
_cell.angle_beta   90.00
_cell.angle_gamma   90.00
#
_symmetry.space_group_name_H-M   'P 1'
#
loop_
_entity.id
_entity.type
_entity.pdbx_description
1 polymer ?
#
loop_
_entity_poly.entity_id
_entity_poly.type
_entity_poly.pdbx_seq_one_letter_code
_entity_poly.pdbx_strand_id
1 'polypeptide(L)'
;MQDNKKKKRRFITWRTWHKWVGIVFTFFILMFCFSGIILNHRQFFSTCEVSRWWMPSVYHIDNWNQGVVKGTLKVDDGIIVFGQTGVWKTDTKFESWEDFNNGITQGIDNRKISNVVRTSDGILWCAGLYNAYRYNKNSSKWETLLLPNNDERISDITLRGDTVVVLSRSTIYEAVAPEYSFVECPIKKTEGFDNKVTLFKTVWMLHSGELFGICGKLIVDAMGIVLIILCITGLVFFVLSYTIKYKKRDGIDVKQQVGWMKWNLRWHNRLGAGCIILTVLLAVTGMCLRPPLMIPLALTKISPLPGSTLSDDNVFHDKLRGIRWDANMHSWLLSTSEGFFSISDDLHNSVAVKITQAPPVSPMGINVFCRNPKVESEWLVGSFSGLFSWNPITASVVDYFTGASAVVSHGRPVAAHTVTGWTKDLFTDDPVIFDYSAAPSHVLPEMPKVLKEQPMSLWNFALELHVGRCYEPFMGSVVSALFVFVSGLLLTLILISGYIIYRRR
;
A
#
# COMPACT_ATOMS: atom_id res chain seq x y z
N MET A 1 -24.70 31.51 -60.09
CA MET A 1 -25.28 31.43 -58.73
C MET A 1 -25.03 30.02 -58.20
N GLN A 2 -23.95 29.79 -57.45
CA GLN A 2 -23.84 28.64 -56.55
C GLN A 2 -22.81 28.98 -55.46
N ASP A 3 -23.32 29.01 -54.25
CA ASP A 3 -22.75 29.53 -53.01
C ASP A 3 -21.77 28.50 -52.43
N ASN A 4 -20.46 28.70 -52.61
CA ASN A 4 -19.45 27.77 -52.11
C ASN A 4 -18.94 28.23 -50.72
N LYS A 5 -19.77 28.03 -49.69
CA LYS A 5 -19.38 28.16 -48.28
C LYS A 5 -18.31 27.12 -47.93
N LYS A 6 -17.02 27.49 -48.11
CA LYS A 6 -15.89 26.76 -47.50
C LYS A 6 -16.07 26.75 -45.99
N LYS A 7 -16.50 25.61 -45.43
CA LYS A 7 -16.41 25.28 -44.00
C LYS A 7 -14.95 25.48 -43.54
N LYS A 8 -14.66 26.61 -42.88
CA LYS A 8 -13.40 26.80 -42.15
C LYS A 8 -13.30 25.71 -41.08
N ARG A 9 -12.52 24.64 -41.33
CA ARG A 9 -12.09 23.72 -40.29
C ARG A 9 -11.33 24.56 -39.25
N ARG A 10 -11.95 24.77 -38.07
CA ARG A 10 -11.29 25.44 -36.93
C ARG A 10 -10.18 24.52 -36.44
N PHE A 11 -8.96 24.72 -36.92
CA PHE A 11 -7.79 24.08 -36.33
C PHE A 11 -7.68 24.52 -34.86
N ILE A 12 -7.71 23.56 -33.93
CA ILE A 12 -7.60 23.85 -32.51
C ILE A 12 -6.15 24.28 -32.23
N THR A 13 -5.96 25.51 -31.77
CA THR A 13 -4.62 26.02 -31.43
C THR A 13 -4.11 25.40 -30.12
N TRP A 14 -2.78 25.29 -29.95
CA TRP A 14 -2.15 24.86 -28.69
C TRP A 14 -2.70 25.60 -27.46
N ARG A 15 -3.01 26.89 -27.62
CA ARG A 15 -3.61 27.73 -26.57
C ARG A 15 -5.01 27.27 -26.17
N THR A 16 -5.83 26.86 -27.13
CA THR A 16 -7.18 26.35 -26.87
C THR A 16 -7.11 25.01 -26.13
N TRP A 17 -6.20 24.12 -26.57
CA TRP A 17 -5.96 22.83 -25.93
C TRP A 17 -5.48 22.99 -24.48
N HIS A 18 -4.38 23.71 -24.26
CA HIS A 18 -3.82 23.94 -22.93
C HIS A 18 -4.86 24.53 -21.97
N LYS A 19 -5.64 25.52 -22.44
CA LYS A 19 -6.69 26.15 -21.65
C LYS A 19 -7.77 25.16 -21.21
N TRP A 20 -8.42 24.48 -22.15
CA TRP A 20 -9.61 23.68 -21.84
C TRP A 20 -9.26 22.35 -21.18
N VAL A 21 -8.22 21.66 -21.66
CA VAL A 21 -7.75 20.42 -21.03
C VAL A 21 -7.18 20.72 -19.65
N GLY A 22 -6.40 21.80 -19.52
CA GLY A 22 -5.88 22.23 -18.22
C GLY A 22 -6.99 22.49 -17.20
N ILE A 23 -8.03 23.25 -17.56
CA ILE A 23 -9.15 23.56 -16.64
C ILE A 23 -9.91 22.31 -16.22
N VAL A 24 -10.32 21.48 -17.20
CA VAL A 24 -11.08 20.25 -16.91
C VAL A 24 -10.24 19.31 -16.04
N PHE A 25 -8.95 19.20 -16.33
CA PHE A 25 -8.08 18.25 -15.66
C PHE A 25 -7.45 18.78 -14.37
N THR A 26 -7.63 20.07 -14.04
CA THR A 26 -7.06 20.68 -12.83
C THR A 26 -7.49 19.96 -11.56
N PHE A 27 -8.76 19.56 -11.46
CA PHE A 27 -9.26 18.81 -10.30
C PHE A 27 -8.43 17.54 -10.05
N PHE A 28 -8.21 16.74 -11.09
CA PHE A 28 -7.45 15.50 -10.98
C PHE A 28 -5.97 15.75 -10.67
N ILE A 29 -5.34 16.77 -11.29
CA ILE A 29 -3.95 17.14 -10.97
C ILE A 29 -3.82 17.50 -9.49
N LEU A 30 -4.74 18.30 -8.95
CA LEU A 30 -4.76 18.64 -7.54
C LEU A 30 -4.92 17.39 -6.67
N MET A 31 -5.84 16.48 -7.01
CA MET A 31 -6.00 15.21 -6.30
C MET A 31 -4.71 14.37 -6.33
N PHE A 32 -4.03 14.25 -7.47
CA PHE A 32 -2.74 13.56 -7.56
C PHE A 32 -1.67 14.20 -6.66
N CYS A 33 -1.58 15.53 -6.62
CA CYS A 33 -0.58 16.22 -5.81
C CYS A 33 -0.84 16.04 -4.31
N PHE A 34 -2.08 16.26 -3.85
CA PHE A 34 -2.42 16.09 -2.44
C PHE A 34 -2.27 14.63 -1.99
N SER A 35 -2.80 13.69 -2.76
CA SER A 35 -2.66 12.27 -2.45
C SER A 35 -1.20 11.81 -2.51
N GLY A 36 -0.41 12.28 -3.48
CA GLY A 36 1.01 11.95 -3.58
C GLY A 36 1.82 12.37 -2.34
N ILE A 37 1.59 13.58 -1.82
CA ILE A 37 2.23 14.06 -0.59
C ILE A 37 1.81 13.19 0.60
N ILE A 38 0.53 12.87 0.74
CA ILE A 38 0.03 11.97 1.79
C ILE A 38 0.69 10.59 1.69
N LEU A 39 0.86 10.07 0.46
CA LEU A 39 1.45 8.76 0.21
C LEU A 39 2.93 8.70 0.63
N ASN A 40 3.68 9.79 0.41
CA ASN A 40 5.09 9.90 0.79
C ASN A 40 5.30 9.98 2.32
N HIS A 41 4.31 10.53 3.05
CA HIS A 41 4.39 10.81 4.50
C HIS A 41 3.41 9.96 5.33
N ARG A 42 3.34 8.66 5.05
CA ARG A 42 2.38 7.74 5.67
C ARG A 42 2.36 7.78 7.21
N GLN A 43 3.54 7.75 7.85
CA GLN A 43 3.64 7.75 9.31
C GLN A 43 3.14 9.05 9.94
N PHE A 44 3.43 10.20 9.31
CA PHE A 44 2.94 11.51 9.76
C PHE A 44 1.40 11.58 9.75
N PHE A 45 0.76 10.97 8.74
CA PHE A 45 -0.70 10.90 8.63
C PHE A 45 -1.31 9.62 9.22
N SER A 46 -0.56 8.85 10.02
CA SER A 46 -1.01 7.55 10.54
C SER A 46 -2.24 7.61 11.45
N THR A 47 -2.43 8.74 12.14
CA THR A 47 -3.58 9.01 13.00
C THR A 47 -4.79 9.56 12.25
N CYS A 48 -4.63 9.92 10.98
CA CYS A 48 -5.68 10.52 10.18
C CYS A 48 -6.54 9.45 9.51
N GLU A 49 -7.86 9.63 9.59
CA GLU A 49 -8.85 8.65 9.14
C GLU A 49 -9.93 9.32 8.29
N VAL A 50 -10.52 8.54 7.40
CA VAL A 50 -11.61 8.96 6.53
C VAL A 50 -12.77 8.00 6.73
N SER A 51 -13.93 8.56 7.01
CA SER A 51 -15.16 7.79 7.12
C SER A 51 -15.51 7.16 5.77
N ARG A 52 -15.82 5.86 5.77
CA ARG A 52 -16.18 5.10 4.56
C ARG A 52 -17.43 5.62 3.87
N TRP A 53 -18.27 6.38 4.56
CA TRP A 53 -19.44 7.07 4.00
C TRP A 53 -19.11 8.05 2.86
N TRP A 54 -17.87 8.53 2.78
CA TRP A 54 -17.40 9.37 1.67
C TRP A 54 -16.92 8.57 0.45
N MET A 55 -17.00 7.24 0.52
CA MET A 55 -16.48 6.32 -0.48
C MET A 55 -17.61 5.49 -1.12
N PRO A 56 -17.37 4.89 -2.29
CA PRO A 56 -18.29 3.92 -2.88
C PRO A 56 -18.57 2.74 -1.93
N SER A 57 -19.73 2.11 -2.06
CA SER A 57 -20.17 0.98 -1.22
C SER A 57 -19.21 -0.21 -1.22
N VAL A 58 -18.40 -0.38 -2.27
CA VAL A 58 -17.36 -1.43 -2.35
C VAL A 58 -16.32 -1.30 -1.22
N TYR A 59 -16.13 -0.10 -0.66
CA TYR A 59 -15.21 0.13 0.44
C TYR A 59 -15.86 -0.05 1.82
N HIS A 60 -17.18 -0.20 1.88
CA HIS A 60 -17.91 -0.42 3.13
C HIS A 60 -17.58 -1.81 3.68
N ILE A 61 -17.51 -1.87 5.01
CA ILE A 61 -17.25 -3.13 5.71
C ILE A 61 -18.59 -3.83 5.89
N ASP A 62 -18.77 -4.92 5.15
CA ASP A 62 -19.97 -5.77 5.18
C ASP A 62 -19.56 -7.24 5.10
N ASN A 63 -20.24 -8.12 5.82
CA ASN A 63 -19.97 -9.56 5.85
C ASN A 63 -18.49 -9.90 6.11
N TRP A 64 -17.84 -9.22 7.05
CA TRP A 64 -16.46 -9.51 7.46
C TRP A 64 -15.39 -9.34 6.36
N ASN A 65 -15.73 -8.61 5.29
CA ASN A 65 -14.84 -8.31 4.16
C ASN A 65 -13.70 -7.33 4.56
N GLN A 66 -12.92 -6.85 3.58
CA GLN A 66 -11.88 -5.82 3.77
C GLN A 66 -10.76 -6.20 4.78
N GLY A 67 -10.63 -7.49 5.11
CA GLY A 67 -9.61 -7.99 6.04
C GLY A 67 -9.79 -7.55 7.48
N VAL A 68 -11.04 -7.31 7.92
CA VAL A 68 -11.35 -7.05 9.34
C VAL A 68 -10.78 -8.16 10.23
N VAL A 69 -10.95 -9.41 9.80
CA VAL A 69 -10.39 -10.58 10.47
C VAL A 69 -9.25 -11.14 9.63
N LYS A 70 -8.03 -11.04 10.16
CA LYS A 70 -6.85 -11.70 9.60
C LYS A 70 -6.58 -13.04 10.31
N GLY A 71 -6.74 -13.06 11.62
CA GLY A 71 -6.55 -14.27 12.41
C GLY A 71 -7.13 -14.14 13.81
N THR A 72 -7.05 -15.25 14.54
CA THR A 72 -7.54 -15.36 15.91
C THR A 72 -6.50 -16.01 16.82
N LEU A 73 -6.66 -15.76 18.11
CA LEU A 73 -5.88 -16.39 19.16
C LEU A 73 -6.84 -16.75 20.30
N LYS A 74 -7.00 -18.05 20.56
CA LYS A 74 -7.77 -18.54 21.71
C LYS A 74 -7.11 -18.12 23.03
N VAL A 75 -7.90 -17.57 23.93
CA VAL A 75 -7.52 -17.18 25.30
C VAL A 75 -8.48 -17.82 26.30
N ASP A 76 -8.18 -17.72 27.59
CA ASP A 76 -8.94 -18.43 28.63
C ASP A 76 -10.42 -17.97 28.65
N ASP A 77 -10.64 -16.67 28.45
CA ASP A 77 -11.97 -16.03 28.47
C ASP A 77 -12.48 -15.68 27.05
N GLY A 78 -12.21 -16.52 26.06
CA GLY A 78 -12.73 -16.37 24.69
C GLY A 78 -11.66 -16.36 23.61
N ILE A 79 -11.79 -15.44 22.66
CA ILE A 79 -10.93 -15.35 21.47
C ILE A 79 -10.51 -13.90 21.28
N ILE A 80 -9.24 -13.70 20.97
CA ILE A 80 -8.73 -12.43 20.46
C ILE A 80 -8.75 -12.49 18.94
N VAL A 81 -9.41 -11.54 18.32
CA VAL A 81 -9.47 -11.35 16.87
C VAL A 81 -8.59 -10.17 16.50
N PHE A 82 -7.79 -10.33 15.44
CA PHE A 82 -6.93 -9.26 14.95
C PHE A 82 -6.97 -9.15 13.43
N GLY A 83 -6.71 -7.93 12.93
CA GLY A 83 -6.68 -7.65 11.49
C GLY A 83 -6.50 -6.17 11.17
N GLN A 84 -7.19 -5.70 10.13
CA GLN A 84 -7.04 -4.32 9.64
C GLN A 84 -7.66 -3.26 10.58
N THR A 85 -8.55 -3.66 11.48
CA THR A 85 -9.31 -2.77 12.38
C THR A 85 -8.88 -2.88 13.84
N GLY A 86 -7.67 -3.36 14.13
CA GLY A 86 -7.18 -3.48 15.49
C GLY A 86 -7.27 -4.88 16.08
N VAL A 87 -7.30 -4.90 17.41
CA VAL A 87 -7.51 -6.09 18.24
C VAL A 87 -8.87 -6.01 18.92
N TRP A 88 -9.60 -7.12 18.92
CA TRP A 88 -10.94 -7.24 19.48
C TRP A 88 -11.02 -8.50 20.32
N LYS A 89 -11.83 -8.49 21.38
CA LYS A 89 -12.15 -9.68 22.17
C LYS A 89 -13.56 -10.14 21.84
N THR A 90 -13.73 -11.44 21.63
CA THR A 90 -15.01 -12.07 21.31
C THR A 90 -15.13 -13.46 21.95
N ASP A 91 -16.32 -14.04 21.93
CA ASP A 91 -16.58 -15.41 22.35
C ASP A 91 -16.45 -16.40 21.17
N THR A 92 -16.45 -17.71 21.45
CA THR A 92 -16.27 -18.74 20.43
C THR A 92 -17.40 -18.83 19.42
N LYS A 93 -18.55 -18.19 19.69
CA LYS A 93 -19.68 -18.09 18.76
C LYS A 93 -19.64 -16.82 17.90
N PHE A 94 -18.73 -15.87 18.15
CA PHE A 94 -18.63 -14.59 17.45
C PHE A 94 -19.82 -13.63 17.68
N GLU A 95 -20.51 -13.75 18.80
CA GLU A 95 -21.72 -12.98 19.12
C GLU A 95 -21.43 -11.74 19.98
N SER A 96 -20.44 -11.82 20.86
CA SER A 96 -20.03 -10.74 21.77
C SER A 96 -18.75 -10.06 21.28
N TRP A 97 -18.68 -8.72 21.31
CA TRP A 97 -17.52 -7.99 20.82
C TRP A 97 -17.15 -6.84 21.74
N GLU A 98 -15.88 -6.80 22.12
CA GLU A 98 -15.30 -5.77 22.97
C GLU A 98 -14.04 -5.18 22.30
N ASP A 99 -13.90 -3.86 22.36
CA ASP A 99 -12.71 -3.16 21.88
C ASP A 99 -11.51 -3.52 22.76
N PHE A 100 -10.47 -4.07 22.15
CA PHE A 100 -9.24 -4.46 22.82
C PHE A 100 -8.02 -3.66 22.34
N ASN A 101 -8.22 -2.43 21.87
CA ASN A 101 -7.17 -1.56 21.32
C ASN A 101 -6.56 -0.59 22.35
N ASN A 102 -6.99 -0.60 23.61
CA ASN A 102 -6.51 0.35 24.61
C ASN A 102 -4.97 0.31 24.74
N GLY A 103 -4.30 1.45 24.58
CA GLY A 103 -2.83 1.56 24.55
C GLY A 103 -2.19 1.53 23.16
N ILE A 104 -2.91 1.08 22.13
CA ILE A 104 -2.48 1.20 20.73
C ILE A 104 -2.82 2.62 20.24
N THR A 105 -1.86 3.27 19.59
CA THR A 105 -2.05 4.61 19.02
C THR A 105 -3.29 4.67 18.13
N GLN A 106 -4.06 5.76 18.23
CA GLN A 106 -5.24 5.98 17.39
C GLN A 106 -4.87 6.07 15.90
N GLY A 107 -5.81 5.82 15.01
CA GLY A 107 -5.56 5.71 13.57
C GLY A 107 -5.58 4.26 13.11
N ILE A 108 -6.39 3.97 12.09
CA ILE A 108 -6.49 2.64 11.47
C ILE A 108 -5.12 2.12 11.01
N ASP A 109 -4.23 2.98 10.51
CA ASP A 109 -2.88 2.55 10.13
C ASP A 109 -2.07 2.04 11.33
N ASN A 110 -2.22 2.65 12.51
CA ASN A 110 -1.58 2.20 13.75
C ASN A 110 -2.24 0.93 14.33
N ARG A 111 -3.53 0.74 14.05
CA ARG A 111 -4.33 -0.43 14.48
C ARG A 111 -4.29 -1.59 13.48
N LYS A 112 -3.50 -1.53 12.40
CA LYS A 112 -3.28 -2.69 11.54
C LYS A 112 -2.41 -3.71 12.25
N ILE A 113 -3.00 -4.83 12.64
CA ILE A 113 -2.32 -5.89 13.38
C ILE A 113 -1.99 -7.05 12.44
N SER A 114 -0.72 -7.41 12.36
CA SER A 114 -0.26 -8.48 11.50
C SER A 114 -0.41 -9.86 12.15
N ASN A 115 -0.12 -9.96 13.45
CA ASN A 115 -0.27 -11.19 14.24
C ASN A 115 -0.36 -10.88 15.75
N VAL A 116 -0.96 -11.80 16.50
CA VAL A 116 -1.01 -11.79 17.98
C VAL A 116 -0.56 -13.16 18.48
N VAL A 117 0.29 -13.18 19.51
CA VAL A 117 0.83 -14.40 20.12
C VAL A 117 0.71 -14.36 21.64
N ARG A 118 0.66 -15.55 22.27
CA ARG A 118 0.63 -15.72 23.73
C ARG A 118 1.85 -16.52 24.17
N THR A 119 2.71 -15.91 24.98
CA THR A 119 3.86 -16.59 25.59
C THR A 119 3.41 -17.61 26.65
N SER A 120 4.31 -18.51 27.04
CA SER A 120 4.01 -19.59 28.01
C SER A 120 3.61 -19.08 29.40
N ASP A 121 4.09 -17.90 29.80
CA ASP A 121 3.69 -17.15 31.00
C ASP A 121 2.30 -16.48 30.86
N GLY A 122 1.66 -16.60 29.69
CA GLY A 122 0.33 -16.10 29.42
C GLY A 122 0.24 -14.60 29.11
N ILE A 123 1.38 -13.95 28.80
CA ILE A 123 1.42 -12.58 28.30
C ILE A 123 1.07 -12.55 26.81
N LEU A 124 0.31 -11.54 26.40
CA LEU A 124 -0.08 -11.34 25.00
C LEU A 124 0.84 -10.32 24.34
N TRP A 125 1.19 -10.59 23.10
CA TRP A 125 2.06 -9.76 22.28
C TRP A 125 1.44 -9.58 20.90
N CYS A 126 1.56 -8.40 20.31
CA CYS A 126 1.08 -8.18 18.95
C CYS A 126 2.01 -7.29 18.14
N ALA A 127 2.01 -7.49 16.82
CA ALA A 127 2.71 -6.63 15.88
C ALA A 127 1.71 -5.71 15.18
N GLY A 128 1.80 -4.41 15.45
CA GLY A 128 1.16 -3.38 14.64
C GLY A 128 2.04 -2.98 13.44
N LEU A 129 1.53 -2.09 12.58
CA LEU A 129 2.27 -1.65 11.39
C LEU A 129 3.60 -0.95 11.70
N TYR A 130 3.66 -0.18 12.79
CA TYR A 130 4.83 0.62 13.17
C TYR A 130 5.50 0.17 14.47
N ASN A 131 4.73 -0.42 15.38
CA ASN A 131 5.20 -0.79 16.71
C ASN A 131 4.72 -2.20 17.05
N ALA A 132 5.55 -2.92 17.79
CA ALA A 132 5.13 -4.12 18.50
C ALA A 132 4.63 -3.72 19.89
N TYR A 133 3.72 -4.50 20.45
CA TYR A 133 3.11 -4.21 21.74
C TYR A 133 3.07 -5.45 22.62
N ARG A 134 3.15 -5.22 23.93
CA ARG A 134 2.93 -6.22 24.98
C ARG A 134 1.72 -5.81 25.81
N TYR A 135 0.80 -6.73 26.06
CA TYR A 135 -0.39 -6.45 26.86
C TYR A 135 -0.09 -6.53 28.35
N ASN A 136 -0.32 -5.43 29.07
CA ASN A 136 -0.23 -5.38 30.51
C ASN A 136 -1.63 -5.59 31.12
N LYS A 137 -1.84 -6.78 31.73
CA LYS A 137 -3.11 -7.16 32.36
C LYS A 137 -3.51 -6.22 33.50
N ASN A 138 -2.54 -5.72 34.28
CA ASN A 138 -2.81 -4.88 35.46
C ASN A 138 -3.38 -3.51 35.09
N SER A 139 -2.86 -2.92 34.01
CA SER A 139 -3.34 -1.63 33.50
C SER A 139 -4.34 -1.75 32.34
N SER A 140 -4.71 -2.98 31.97
CA SER A 140 -5.59 -3.31 30.84
C SER A 140 -5.27 -2.51 29.56
N LYS A 141 -3.98 -2.45 29.20
CA LYS A 141 -3.49 -1.67 28.05
C LYS A 141 -2.32 -2.35 27.35
N TRP A 142 -2.20 -2.10 26.06
CA TRP A 142 -1.04 -2.41 25.26
C TRP A 142 0.08 -1.41 25.54
N GLU A 143 1.28 -1.91 25.80
CA GLU A 143 2.49 -1.13 26.01
C GLU A 143 3.40 -1.28 24.78
N THR A 144 3.83 -0.16 24.21
CA THR A 144 4.73 -0.13 23.06
C THR A 144 6.09 -0.71 23.43
N LEU A 145 6.60 -1.57 22.56
CA LEU A 145 7.93 -2.17 22.68
C LEU A 145 8.96 -1.34 21.92
N LEU A 146 10.13 -1.16 22.53
CA LEU A 146 11.27 -0.52 21.89
C LEU A 146 12.11 -1.58 21.18
N LEU A 147 12.17 -1.49 19.86
CA LEU A 147 13.08 -2.29 19.03
C LEU A 147 14.34 -1.45 18.74
N PRO A 148 15.54 -2.03 18.90
CA PRO A 148 16.77 -1.29 18.65
C PRO A 148 16.85 -0.87 17.17
N ASN A 149 17.12 0.40 16.93
CA ASN A 149 17.38 0.99 15.60
C ASN A 149 16.28 0.75 14.54
N ASN A 150 15.02 0.53 14.95
CA ASN A 150 13.93 0.28 14.01
C ASN A 150 13.08 1.54 13.75
N ASP A 151 13.29 2.17 12.60
CA ASP A 151 12.39 3.20 12.04
C ASP A 151 11.47 2.63 10.94
N GLU A 152 11.54 1.32 10.70
CA GLU A 152 10.78 0.63 9.65
C GLU A 152 9.46 0.06 10.16
N ARG A 153 8.62 -0.33 9.20
CA ARG A 153 7.37 -1.04 9.49
C ARG A 153 7.67 -2.44 10.04
N ILE A 154 6.78 -2.92 10.87
CA ILE A 154 6.79 -4.30 11.37
C ILE A 154 5.87 -5.13 10.48
N SER A 155 6.33 -6.34 10.13
CA SER A 155 5.62 -7.25 9.25
C SER A 155 4.97 -8.41 10.01
N ASP A 156 5.56 -8.89 11.10
CA ASP A 156 5.09 -10.08 11.81
C ASP A 156 5.65 -10.20 13.24
N ILE A 157 5.02 -11.04 14.05
CA ILE A 157 5.51 -11.49 15.35
C ILE A 157 5.20 -12.98 15.51
N THR A 158 6.13 -13.74 16.09
CA THR A 158 5.97 -15.18 16.33
C THR A 158 6.69 -15.60 17.60
N LEU A 159 6.44 -16.82 18.04
CA LEU A 159 7.11 -17.45 19.17
C LEU A 159 7.90 -18.67 18.75
N ARG A 160 8.93 -18.97 19.55
CA ARG A 160 9.60 -20.26 19.57
C ARG A 160 10.05 -20.54 20.99
N GLY A 161 9.38 -21.47 21.66
CA GLY A 161 9.64 -21.75 23.07
C GLY A 161 9.40 -20.51 23.93
N ASP A 162 10.46 -20.08 24.62
CA ASP A 162 10.53 -18.89 25.47
C ASP A 162 10.99 -17.62 24.72
N THR A 163 11.31 -17.73 23.43
CA THR A 163 11.76 -16.61 22.60
C THR A 163 10.59 -15.98 21.82
N VAL A 164 10.49 -14.66 21.92
CA VAL A 164 9.63 -13.81 21.08
C VAL A 164 10.46 -13.30 19.91
N VAL A 165 9.94 -13.47 18.69
CA VAL A 165 10.60 -13.00 17.47
C VAL A 165 9.71 -11.98 16.77
N VAL A 166 10.25 -10.79 16.52
CA VAL A 166 9.59 -9.70 15.80
C VAL A 166 10.29 -9.49 14.48
N LEU A 167 9.52 -9.34 13.40
CA LEU A 167 10.04 -9.16 12.06
C LEU A 167 9.75 -7.75 11.57
N SER A 168 10.78 -6.94 11.28
CA SER A 168 10.58 -5.69 10.54
C SER A 168 10.47 -5.97 9.04
N ARG A 169 10.63 -4.95 8.20
CA ARG A 169 10.66 -5.12 6.74
C ARG A 169 12.03 -5.53 6.22
N SER A 170 13.07 -5.39 7.04
CA SER A 170 14.46 -5.63 6.65
C SER A 170 15.23 -6.53 7.62
N THR A 171 14.83 -6.63 8.89
CA THR A 171 15.60 -7.33 9.93
C THR A 171 14.70 -8.16 10.86
N ILE A 172 15.32 -9.12 11.56
CA ILE A 172 14.70 -9.95 12.59
C ILE A 172 15.16 -9.44 13.96
N TYR A 173 14.27 -9.40 14.93
CA TYR A 173 14.57 -9.10 16.32
C TYR A 173 14.15 -10.27 17.19
N GLU A 174 14.98 -10.65 18.15
CA GLU A 174 14.67 -11.70 19.11
C GLU A 174 14.77 -11.19 20.54
N ALA A 175 13.91 -11.72 21.40
CA ALA A 175 13.89 -11.43 22.82
C ALA A 175 13.55 -12.71 23.59
N VAL A 176 14.42 -13.09 24.53
CA VAL A 176 14.30 -14.33 25.31
C VAL A 176 13.73 -14.02 26.70
N ALA A 177 12.88 -14.91 27.22
CA ALA A 177 12.39 -14.82 28.59
C ALA A 177 13.54 -14.95 29.62
N PRO A 178 13.41 -14.38 30.83
CA PRO A 178 12.30 -13.56 31.33
C PRO A 178 12.45 -12.05 31.06
N GLU A 179 13.62 -11.61 30.60
CA GLU A 179 13.97 -10.19 30.45
C GLU A 179 13.31 -9.55 29.23
N TYR A 180 13.13 -10.33 28.16
CA TYR A 180 12.55 -9.89 26.89
C TYR A 180 13.22 -8.63 26.30
N SER A 181 14.54 -8.52 26.41
CA SER A 181 15.31 -7.47 25.75
C SER A 181 15.53 -7.83 24.27
N PHE A 182 15.02 -7.00 23.35
CA PHE A 182 15.18 -7.23 21.92
C PHE A 182 16.61 -6.97 21.45
N VAL A 183 17.16 -7.94 20.73
CA VAL A 183 18.44 -7.84 20.03
C VAL A 183 18.19 -7.98 18.53
N GLU A 184 18.93 -7.22 17.73
CA GLU A 184 18.88 -7.27 16.27
C GLU A 184 19.67 -8.47 15.73
N CYS A 185 19.06 -9.25 14.84
CA CYS A 185 19.62 -10.43 14.19
C CYS A 185 19.74 -10.17 12.67
N PRO A 186 20.91 -9.72 12.17
CA PRO A 186 21.10 -9.45 10.76
C PRO A 186 21.15 -10.75 9.95
N ILE A 187 20.47 -10.78 8.80
CA ILE A 187 20.45 -11.95 7.93
C ILE A 187 21.65 -11.91 6.97
N LYS A 188 22.52 -12.92 7.03
CA LYS A 188 23.71 -12.98 6.16
C LYS A 188 23.35 -13.37 4.73
N LYS A 189 24.14 -12.84 3.78
CA LYS A 189 24.01 -13.13 2.35
C LYS A 189 24.44 -14.57 2.05
N THR A 190 23.73 -15.23 1.15
CA THR A 190 24.15 -16.50 0.56
C THR A 190 25.09 -16.23 -0.60
N GLU A 191 26.16 -17.01 -0.75
CA GLU A 191 27.07 -16.88 -1.88
C GLU A 191 26.31 -17.03 -3.21
N GLY A 192 26.51 -16.10 -4.14
CA GLY A 192 25.85 -16.09 -5.44
C GLY A 192 24.46 -15.43 -5.49
N PHE A 193 24.02 -14.75 -4.43
CA PHE A 193 22.74 -14.03 -4.45
C PHE A 193 22.78 -12.85 -5.45
N ASP A 194 21.92 -12.91 -6.48
CA ASP A 194 21.79 -11.85 -7.49
C ASP A 194 21.07 -10.64 -6.87
N ASN A 195 21.81 -9.58 -6.51
CA ASN A 195 21.26 -8.36 -5.90
C ASN A 195 20.48 -7.47 -6.89
N LYS A 196 19.99 -8.04 -8.00
CA LYS A 196 19.20 -7.28 -8.97
C LYS A 196 17.81 -6.98 -8.43
N VAL A 197 17.37 -5.77 -8.71
CA VAL A 197 16.04 -5.26 -8.40
C VAL A 197 15.24 -5.12 -9.69
N THR A 198 13.90 -5.19 -9.60
CA THR A 198 13.07 -4.94 -10.78
C THR A 198 13.17 -3.48 -11.19
N LEU A 199 13.18 -3.22 -12.50
CA LEU A 199 13.15 -1.85 -13.02
C LEU A 199 11.90 -1.10 -12.54
N PHE A 200 10.79 -1.82 -12.33
CA PHE A 200 9.60 -1.31 -11.68
C PHE A 200 9.88 -0.73 -10.29
N LYS A 201 10.60 -1.46 -9.40
CA LYS A 201 10.94 -0.97 -8.05
C LYS A 201 11.77 0.30 -8.13
N THR A 202 12.76 0.35 -9.03
CA THR A 202 13.58 1.55 -9.25
C THR A 202 12.74 2.75 -9.70
N VAL A 203 11.84 2.59 -10.66
CA VAL A 203 10.98 3.68 -11.14
C VAL A 203 9.95 4.09 -10.08
N TRP A 204 9.42 3.14 -9.30
CA TRP A 204 8.52 3.41 -8.18
C TRP A 204 9.20 4.26 -7.11
N MET A 205 10.42 3.90 -6.69
CA MET A 205 11.19 4.67 -5.71
C MET A 205 11.67 6.02 -6.28
N LEU A 206 11.92 6.11 -7.58
CA LEU A 206 12.23 7.39 -8.23
C LEU A 206 11.00 8.32 -8.22
N HIS A 207 9.81 7.77 -8.51
CA HIS A 207 8.56 8.52 -8.53
C HIS A 207 8.15 9.02 -7.14
N SER A 208 8.31 8.20 -6.09
CA SER A 208 8.07 8.63 -4.70
C SER A 208 9.21 9.48 -4.14
N GLY A 209 10.38 9.46 -4.78
CA GLY A 209 11.60 10.11 -4.29
C GLY A 209 12.37 9.29 -3.26
N GLU A 210 11.84 8.15 -2.82
CA GLU A 210 12.47 7.25 -1.84
C GLU A 210 13.81 6.66 -2.31
N LEU A 211 14.08 6.67 -3.62
CA LEU A 211 15.35 6.23 -4.18
C LEU A 211 16.54 7.02 -3.60
N PHE A 212 16.31 8.28 -3.21
CA PHE A 212 17.30 9.16 -2.58
C PHE A 212 16.91 9.53 -1.15
N GLY A 213 16.17 8.65 -0.47
CA GLY A 213 15.74 8.82 0.92
C GLY A 213 14.86 10.06 1.12
N ILE A 214 15.01 10.73 2.26
CA ILE A 214 14.19 11.90 2.63
C ILE A 214 14.39 13.08 1.68
N CYS A 215 15.62 13.33 1.21
CA CYS A 215 15.90 14.41 0.27
C CYS A 215 15.14 14.24 -1.05
N GLY A 216 15.11 13.03 -1.59
CA GLY A 216 14.35 12.74 -2.80
C GLY A 216 12.84 12.88 -2.60
N LYS A 217 12.30 12.39 -1.47
CA LYS A 217 10.87 12.57 -1.11
C LYS A 217 10.49 14.05 -1.10
N LEU A 218 11.29 14.90 -0.44
CA LEU A 218 11.04 16.34 -0.37
C LEU A 218 11.10 17.03 -1.74
N ILE A 219 11.96 16.58 -2.66
CA ILE A 219 12.01 17.10 -4.04
C ILE A 219 10.71 16.75 -4.78
N VAL A 220 10.23 15.52 -4.66
CA VAL A 220 8.95 15.09 -5.27
C VAL A 220 7.78 15.88 -4.69
N ASP A 221 7.74 16.09 -3.38
CA ASP A 221 6.70 16.89 -2.73
C ASP A 221 6.74 18.35 -3.21
N ALA A 222 7.95 18.93 -3.34
CA ALA A 222 8.11 20.27 -3.90
C ALA A 222 7.59 20.34 -5.35
N MET A 223 7.77 19.30 -6.16
CA MET A 223 7.17 19.22 -7.51
C MET A 223 5.64 19.12 -7.46
N GLY A 224 5.08 18.39 -6.50
CA GLY A 224 3.64 18.38 -6.23
C GLY A 224 3.12 19.77 -5.89
N ILE A 225 3.81 20.51 -5.03
CA ILE A 225 3.47 21.90 -4.68
C ILE A 225 3.56 22.82 -5.91
N VAL A 226 4.60 22.66 -6.74
CA VAL A 226 4.72 23.42 -8.01
C VAL A 226 3.52 23.15 -8.92
N LEU A 227 3.11 21.90 -9.09
CA LEU A 227 1.92 21.57 -9.89
C LEU A 227 0.63 22.18 -9.31
N ILE A 228 0.46 22.17 -7.98
CA ILE A 228 -0.65 22.85 -7.30
C ILE A 228 -0.64 24.35 -7.64
N ILE A 229 0.51 25.01 -7.52
CA ILE A 229 0.66 26.44 -7.85
C ILE A 229 0.33 26.68 -9.33
N LEU A 230 0.79 25.83 -10.25
CA LEU A 230 0.48 25.95 -11.67
C LEU A 230 -1.02 25.80 -11.96
N CYS A 231 -1.71 24.87 -11.28
CA CYS A 231 -3.16 24.71 -11.35
C CYS A 231 -3.89 25.96 -10.85
N ILE A 232 -3.56 26.45 -9.64
CA ILE A 232 -4.20 27.63 -9.05
C ILE A 232 -3.98 28.87 -9.91
N THR A 233 -2.72 29.13 -10.30
CA THR A 233 -2.39 30.29 -11.15
C THR A 233 -3.04 30.20 -12.54
N GLY A 234 -3.20 29.00 -13.09
CA GLY A 234 -3.94 28.75 -14.34
C GLY A 234 -5.44 29.07 -14.21
N LEU A 235 -6.09 28.64 -13.12
CA LEU A 235 -7.48 28.97 -12.81
C LEU A 235 -7.68 30.47 -12.57
N VAL A 236 -6.79 31.10 -11.80
CA VAL A 236 -6.80 32.55 -11.56
C VAL A 236 -6.71 33.31 -12.88
N PHE A 237 -5.80 32.91 -13.78
CA PHE A 237 -5.70 33.51 -15.11
C PHE A 237 -7.01 33.35 -15.91
N PHE A 238 -7.62 32.16 -15.87
CA PHE A 238 -8.90 31.90 -16.54
C PHE A 238 -10.01 32.83 -16.04
N VAL A 239 -10.23 32.89 -14.72
CA VAL A 239 -11.25 33.72 -14.08
C VAL A 239 -11.00 35.21 -14.40
N LEU A 240 -9.78 35.71 -14.15
CA LEU A 240 -9.44 37.11 -14.43
C LEU A 240 -9.65 37.48 -15.89
N SER A 241 -9.29 36.60 -16.83
CA SER A 241 -9.48 36.86 -18.27
C SER A 241 -10.96 37.02 -18.65
N TYR A 242 -11.86 36.32 -17.98
CA TYR A 242 -13.30 36.42 -18.18
C TYR A 242 -13.84 37.68 -17.50
N THR A 243 -13.52 37.91 -16.23
CA THR A 243 -13.95 39.10 -15.48
C THR A 243 -13.54 40.40 -16.15
N ILE A 244 -12.30 40.50 -16.67
CA ILE A 244 -11.83 41.68 -17.40
C ILE A 244 -12.65 41.90 -18.68
N LYS A 245 -13.03 40.83 -19.39
CA LYS A 245 -13.84 40.93 -20.61
C LYS A 245 -15.24 41.46 -20.31
N TYR A 246 -15.85 41.08 -19.19
CA TYR A 246 -17.15 41.60 -18.77
C TYR A 246 -17.05 43.05 -18.28
N LYS A 247 -16.15 43.34 -17.35
CA LYS A 247 -15.97 44.71 -16.83
C LYS A 247 -15.65 45.74 -17.90
N LYS A 248 -14.88 45.37 -18.94
CA LYS A 248 -14.64 46.24 -20.10
C LYS A 248 -15.89 46.52 -20.93
N ARG A 249 -16.84 45.57 -21.00
CA ARG A 249 -18.13 45.80 -21.66
C ARG A 249 -19.00 46.78 -20.87
N ASP A 250 -18.88 46.75 -19.55
CA ASP A 250 -19.60 47.62 -18.64
C ASP A 250 -18.90 48.98 -18.40
N GLY A 251 -17.84 49.29 -19.15
CA GLY A 251 -17.11 50.57 -19.06
C GLY A 251 -16.26 50.76 -17.78
N ILE A 252 -16.09 49.73 -16.97
CA ILE A 252 -15.36 49.79 -15.69
C ILE A 252 -13.85 49.74 -15.94
N ASP A 253 -13.05 50.55 -15.21
CA ASP A 253 -11.58 50.48 -15.28
C ASP A 253 -11.07 49.12 -14.78
N VAL A 254 -10.17 48.53 -15.56
CA VAL A 254 -9.59 47.20 -15.33
C VAL A 254 -8.06 47.21 -15.24
N LYS A 255 -7.43 48.39 -15.16
CA LYS A 255 -5.96 48.53 -15.13
C LYS A 255 -5.30 47.64 -14.07
N GLN A 256 -5.84 47.65 -12.85
CA GLN A 256 -5.30 46.86 -11.74
C GLN A 256 -5.42 45.35 -12.02
N GLN A 257 -6.59 44.87 -12.46
CA GLN A 257 -6.83 43.46 -12.76
C GLN A 257 -5.97 42.98 -13.94
N VAL A 258 -5.75 43.82 -14.95
CA VAL A 258 -4.82 43.52 -16.06
C VAL A 258 -3.38 43.40 -15.55
N GLY A 259 -2.95 44.28 -14.63
CA GLY A 259 -1.64 44.21 -13.98
C GLY A 259 -1.43 42.89 -13.24
N TRP A 260 -2.37 42.53 -12.36
CA TRP A 260 -2.38 41.24 -11.65
C TRP A 260 -2.39 40.04 -12.60
N MET A 261 -3.22 40.07 -13.65
CA MET A 261 -3.27 38.99 -14.65
C MET A 261 -1.92 38.79 -15.35
N LYS A 262 -1.23 39.89 -15.73
CA LYS A 262 0.11 39.81 -16.32
C LYS A 262 1.16 39.29 -15.33
N TRP A 263 1.11 39.73 -14.08
CA TRP A 263 2.02 39.24 -13.03
C TRP A 263 1.83 37.74 -12.79
N ASN A 264 0.59 37.29 -12.61
CA ASN A 264 0.25 35.88 -12.44
C ASN A 264 0.72 35.03 -13.62
N LEU A 265 0.45 35.47 -14.85
CA LEU A 265 0.85 34.76 -16.06
C LEU A 265 2.39 34.69 -16.23
N ARG A 266 3.12 35.73 -15.81
CA ARG A 266 4.59 35.70 -15.81
C ARG A 266 5.13 34.63 -14.88
N TRP A 267 4.61 34.53 -13.65
CA TRP A 267 5.05 33.52 -12.69
C TRP A 267 4.62 32.11 -13.08
N HIS A 268 3.37 31.93 -13.54
CA HIS A 268 2.90 30.67 -14.09
C HIS A 268 3.83 30.14 -15.19
N ASN A 269 4.20 31.01 -16.15
CA ASN A 269 5.09 30.64 -17.24
C ASN A 269 6.52 30.36 -16.76
N ARG A 270 7.07 31.21 -15.87
CA ARG A 270 8.44 31.07 -15.38
C ARG A 270 8.62 29.79 -14.56
N LEU A 271 7.69 29.50 -13.65
CA LEU A 271 7.69 28.27 -12.86
C LEU A 271 7.47 27.05 -13.76
N GLY A 272 6.47 27.09 -14.65
CA GLY A 272 6.17 25.99 -15.56
C GLY A 272 7.34 25.65 -16.49
N ALA A 273 7.99 26.67 -17.07
CA ALA A 273 9.15 26.46 -17.92
C ALA A 273 10.41 26.04 -17.14
N GLY A 274 10.63 26.58 -15.93
CA GLY A 274 11.77 26.24 -15.09
C GLY A 274 11.73 24.80 -14.56
N CYS A 275 10.54 24.31 -14.21
CA CYS A 275 10.34 22.96 -13.67
C CYS A 275 9.89 21.93 -14.72
N ILE A 276 9.92 22.25 -16.01
CA ILE A 276 9.33 21.42 -17.07
C ILE A 276 9.95 20.01 -17.13
N ILE A 277 11.26 19.89 -16.97
CA ILE A 277 11.97 18.61 -17.05
C ILE A 277 11.53 17.71 -15.90
N LEU A 278 11.55 18.23 -14.67
CA LEU A 278 11.17 17.46 -13.47
C LEU A 278 9.68 17.11 -13.45
N THR A 279 8.81 18.02 -13.87
CA THR A 279 7.35 17.77 -13.90
C THR A 279 6.96 16.77 -15.00
N VAL A 280 7.63 16.79 -16.15
CA VAL A 280 7.46 15.75 -17.19
C VAL A 280 8.02 14.42 -16.70
N LEU A 281 9.19 14.40 -16.06
CA LEU A 281 9.75 13.17 -15.47
C LEU A 281 8.79 12.57 -14.43
N LEU A 282 8.20 13.40 -13.55
CA LEU A 282 7.21 12.96 -12.56
C LEU A 282 5.97 12.35 -13.23
N ALA A 283 5.45 12.99 -14.28
CA ALA A 283 4.30 12.47 -15.04
C ALA A 283 4.62 11.13 -15.74
N VAL A 284 5.79 11.04 -16.38
CA VAL A 284 6.23 9.83 -17.11
C VAL A 284 6.50 8.68 -16.16
N THR A 285 7.24 8.92 -15.08
CA THR A 285 7.48 7.90 -14.05
C THR A 285 6.17 7.40 -13.45
N GLY A 286 5.20 8.29 -13.18
CA GLY A 286 3.86 7.91 -12.73
C GLY A 286 3.10 7.02 -13.72
N MET A 287 3.17 7.31 -15.03
CA MET A 287 2.58 6.44 -16.06
C MET A 287 3.19 5.04 -16.07
N CYS A 288 4.49 4.92 -15.80
CA CYS A 288 5.20 3.63 -15.73
C CYS A 288 4.77 2.77 -14.54
N LEU A 289 4.12 3.33 -13.52
CA LEU A 289 3.70 2.59 -12.33
C LEU A 289 2.39 1.83 -12.49
N ARG A 290 1.72 1.93 -13.64
CA ARG A 290 0.47 1.20 -13.94
C ARG A 290 0.50 0.59 -15.34
N PRO A 291 -0.32 -0.45 -15.60
CA PRO A 291 -0.49 -0.96 -16.96
C PRO A 291 -0.93 0.16 -17.92
N PRO A 292 -0.49 0.13 -19.19
CA PRO A 292 0.28 -0.94 -19.84
C PRO A 292 1.79 -0.90 -19.57
N LEU A 293 2.35 0.26 -19.19
CA LEU A 293 3.81 0.44 -19.09
C LEU A 293 4.46 -0.35 -17.95
N MET A 294 3.74 -0.62 -16.86
CA MET A 294 4.25 -1.42 -15.73
C MET A 294 4.80 -2.80 -16.14
N ILE A 295 4.18 -3.47 -17.13
CA ILE A 295 4.46 -4.88 -17.45
C ILE A 295 5.92 -5.10 -17.84
N PRO A 296 6.48 -4.41 -18.87
CA PRO A 296 7.90 -4.58 -19.22
C PRO A 296 8.84 -4.18 -18.07
N LEU A 297 8.47 -3.19 -17.25
CA LEU A 297 9.27 -2.78 -16.09
C LEU A 297 9.32 -3.85 -14.99
N ALA A 298 8.23 -4.56 -14.76
CA ALA A 298 8.14 -5.62 -13.76
C ALA A 298 8.92 -6.88 -14.17
N LEU A 299 8.99 -7.16 -15.48
CA LEU A 299 9.72 -8.31 -16.04
C LEU A 299 11.23 -8.08 -16.19
N THR A 300 11.67 -6.82 -16.14
CA THR A 300 13.09 -6.46 -16.31
C THR A 300 13.77 -6.31 -14.96
N LYS A 301 14.93 -6.96 -14.78
CA LYS A 301 15.78 -6.84 -13.59
C LYS A 301 17.08 -6.11 -13.94
N ILE A 302 17.48 -5.17 -13.09
CA ILE A 302 18.69 -4.37 -13.24
C ILE A 302 19.49 -4.35 -11.94
N SER A 303 20.79 -4.05 -12.03
CA SER A 303 21.58 -3.78 -10.83
C SER A 303 21.09 -2.50 -10.14
N PRO A 304 21.06 -2.46 -8.80
CA PRO A 304 20.70 -1.25 -8.06
C PRO A 304 21.58 -0.06 -8.47
N LEU A 305 21.01 1.13 -8.48
CA LEU A 305 21.76 2.35 -8.76
C LEU A 305 22.75 2.60 -7.60
N PRO A 306 24.06 2.76 -7.86
CA PRO A 306 25.04 3.03 -6.81
C PRO A 306 24.67 4.29 -6.02
N GLY A 307 24.73 4.21 -4.68
CA GLY A 307 24.41 5.33 -3.78
C GLY A 307 22.91 5.59 -3.59
N SER A 308 22.04 4.70 -4.08
CA SER A 308 20.60 4.75 -3.80
C SER A 308 20.24 3.89 -2.59
N THR A 309 19.04 4.09 -2.04
CA THR A 309 18.49 3.21 -0.99
C THR A 309 18.31 1.76 -1.45
N LEU A 310 18.36 1.49 -2.75
CA LEU A 310 18.33 0.13 -3.30
C LEU A 310 19.68 -0.57 -3.30
N SER A 311 20.79 0.17 -3.15
CA SER A 311 22.14 -0.41 -3.07
C SER A 311 22.55 -0.74 -1.63
N ASP A 312 21.58 -1.08 -0.78
CA ASP A 312 21.82 -1.42 0.62
C ASP A 312 22.64 -2.72 0.73
N ASP A 313 23.46 -2.80 1.78
CA ASP A 313 24.20 -4.02 2.10
C ASP A 313 23.27 -5.13 2.59
N ASN A 314 22.14 -4.80 3.17
CA ASN A 314 21.10 -5.75 3.53
C ASN A 314 20.28 -6.17 2.29
N VAL A 315 20.50 -7.40 1.82
CA VAL A 315 19.79 -7.98 0.65
C VAL A 315 18.28 -8.12 0.88
N PHE A 316 17.85 -8.17 2.14
CA PHE A 316 16.46 -8.27 2.54
C PHE A 316 15.80 -6.92 2.82
N HIS A 317 16.48 -5.80 2.54
CA HIS A 317 15.95 -4.47 2.77
C HIS A 317 14.57 -4.24 2.10
N ASP A 318 13.55 -3.97 2.92
CA ASP A 318 12.12 -3.86 2.59
C ASP A 318 11.49 -5.13 1.95
N LYS A 319 12.07 -6.32 2.14
CA LYS A 319 11.60 -7.59 1.52
C LYS A 319 10.88 -8.54 2.47
N LEU A 320 11.04 -8.43 3.79
CA LEU A 320 10.48 -9.38 4.76
C LEU A 320 8.96 -9.21 4.95
N ARG A 321 8.22 -10.32 5.06
CA ARG A 321 6.75 -10.35 5.10
C ARG A 321 6.15 -11.22 6.22
N GLY A 322 6.85 -12.27 6.65
CA GLY A 322 6.42 -13.12 7.76
C GLY A 322 7.45 -14.19 8.09
N ILE A 323 7.39 -14.73 9.31
CA ILE A 323 8.36 -15.70 9.80
C ILE A 323 7.70 -16.75 10.71
N ARG A 324 8.02 -18.03 10.51
CA ARG A 324 7.53 -19.13 11.35
C ARG A 324 8.61 -20.15 11.64
N TRP A 325 8.61 -20.72 12.83
CA TRP A 325 9.49 -21.83 13.18
C TRP A 325 8.89 -23.16 12.67
N ASP A 326 9.65 -23.92 11.88
CA ASP A 326 9.30 -25.28 11.50
C ASP A 326 10.08 -26.29 12.35
N ALA A 327 9.35 -26.98 13.24
CA ALA A 327 9.91 -27.98 14.14
C ALA A 327 10.43 -29.25 13.43
N ASN A 328 9.88 -29.59 12.25
CA ASN A 328 10.29 -30.79 11.51
C ASN A 328 11.58 -30.53 10.73
N MET A 329 11.76 -29.31 10.22
CA MET A 329 12.99 -28.90 9.54
C MET A 329 14.06 -28.35 10.50
N HIS A 330 13.70 -28.09 11.76
CA HIS A 330 14.54 -27.36 12.72
C HIS A 330 15.08 -26.05 12.15
N SER A 331 14.22 -25.29 11.45
CA SER A 331 14.60 -24.04 10.78
C SER A 331 13.45 -23.04 10.75
N TRP A 332 13.80 -21.77 10.60
CA TRP A 332 12.86 -20.68 10.38
C TRP A 332 12.48 -20.58 8.91
N LEU A 333 11.18 -20.57 8.63
CA LEU A 333 10.61 -20.27 7.33
C LEU A 333 10.30 -18.78 7.23
N LEU A 334 10.97 -18.11 6.31
CA LEU A 334 10.86 -16.69 6.06
C LEU A 334 10.12 -16.44 4.75
N SER A 335 9.03 -15.68 4.81
CA SER A 335 8.32 -15.18 3.65
C SER A 335 8.84 -13.80 3.26
N THR A 336 9.11 -13.62 1.97
CA THR A 336 9.58 -12.35 1.41
C THR A 336 8.82 -11.96 0.14
N SER A 337 9.01 -10.74 -0.37
CA SER A 337 8.49 -10.36 -1.69
C SER A 337 9.10 -11.13 -2.86
N GLU A 338 10.16 -11.92 -2.65
CA GLU A 338 10.87 -12.67 -3.70
C GLU A 338 10.73 -14.19 -3.54
N GLY A 339 9.81 -14.62 -2.67
CA GLY A 339 9.53 -16.03 -2.35
C GLY A 339 9.87 -16.38 -0.90
N PHE A 340 10.02 -17.67 -0.64
CA PHE A 340 10.32 -18.19 0.69
C PHE A 340 11.80 -18.56 0.84
N PHE A 341 12.30 -18.39 2.06
CA PHE A 341 13.65 -18.72 2.46
C PHE A 341 13.61 -19.54 3.75
N SER A 342 14.62 -20.37 3.95
CA SER A 342 14.88 -21.07 5.21
C SER A 342 16.13 -20.49 5.87
N ILE A 343 16.10 -20.37 7.19
CA ILE A 343 17.17 -19.83 8.02
C ILE A 343 17.37 -20.82 9.17
N SER A 344 18.61 -21.14 9.51
CA SER A 344 18.89 -22.05 10.64
C SER A 344 18.41 -21.48 11.97
N ASP A 345 18.39 -22.33 12.99
CA ASP A 345 18.08 -22.01 14.38
C ASP A 345 18.73 -20.70 14.87
N ASP A 346 20.07 -20.59 14.74
CA ASP A 346 20.86 -19.45 15.19
C ASP A 346 20.65 -18.21 14.31
N LEU A 347 19.66 -17.40 14.66
CA LEU A 347 19.31 -16.18 13.93
C LEU A 347 20.47 -15.17 13.81
N HIS A 348 21.44 -15.18 14.73
CA HIS A 348 22.56 -14.24 14.71
C HIS A 348 23.59 -14.54 13.62
N ASN A 349 23.74 -15.81 13.21
CA ASN A 349 24.75 -16.22 12.23
C ASN A 349 24.21 -16.87 10.98
N SER A 350 22.89 -16.94 10.84
CA SER A 350 22.26 -17.70 9.78
C SER A 350 22.38 -17.07 8.39
N VAL A 351 22.47 -17.96 7.40
CA VAL A 351 22.43 -17.66 5.97
C VAL A 351 21.06 -18.07 5.43
N ALA A 352 20.43 -17.19 4.65
CA ALA A 352 19.09 -17.46 4.12
C ALA A 352 19.12 -18.30 2.83
N VAL A 353 18.62 -19.54 2.90
CA VAL A 353 18.58 -20.46 1.75
C VAL A 353 17.22 -20.38 1.06
N LYS A 354 17.20 -20.05 -0.23
CA LYS A 354 15.94 -19.93 -1.00
C LYS A 354 15.24 -21.27 -1.16
N ILE A 355 13.94 -21.32 -0.88
CA ILE A 355 13.09 -22.48 -1.15
C ILE A 355 12.45 -22.33 -2.53
N THR A 356 12.73 -23.28 -3.42
CA THR A 356 12.33 -23.21 -4.84
C THR A 356 10.87 -23.60 -5.08
N GLN A 357 10.38 -24.61 -4.37
CA GLN A 357 9.00 -25.09 -4.44
C GLN A 357 8.22 -24.55 -3.26
N ALA A 358 7.63 -23.38 -3.46
CA ALA A 358 6.88 -22.64 -2.46
C ALA A 358 5.54 -22.16 -3.05
N PRO A 359 4.51 -21.94 -2.19
CA PRO A 359 3.20 -21.49 -2.63
C PRO A 359 3.24 -20.12 -3.31
N PRO A 360 2.39 -19.88 -4.33
CA PRO A 360 2.29 -18.58 -4.95
C PRO A 360 1.70 -17.57 -3.96
N VAL A 361 2.36 -16.41 -3.84
CA VAL A 361 1.94 -15.31 -2.97
C VAL A 361 1.70 -14.08 -3.82
N SER A 362 0.57 -13.41 -3.56
CA SER A 362 0.24 -12.16 -4.26
C SER A 362 1.30 -11.08 -4.02
N PRO A 363 1.47 -10.10 -4.93
CA PRO A 363 2.35 -8.95 -4.69
C PRO A 363 2.01 -8.14 -3.43
N MET A 364 0.78 -8.26 -2.90
CA MET A 364 0.35 -7.62 -1.65
C MET A 364 0.89 -8.35 -0.40
N GLY A 365 1.52 -9.52 -0.56
CA GLY A 365 2.09 -10.30 0.51
C GLY A 365 1.18 -11.41 1.04
N ILE A 366 1.62 -12.04 2.12
CA ILE A 366 0.90 -13.10 2.83
C ILE A 366 -0.12 -12.49 3.80
N ASN A 367 -1.28 -13.14 3.90
CA ASN A 367 -2.33 -12.83 4.86
C ASN A 367 -2.52 -13.96 5.89
N VAL A 368 -2.29 -15.21 5.48
CA VAL A 368 -2.34 -16.38 6.36
C VAL A 368 -0.98 -17.07 6.31
N PHE A 369 -0.41 -17.34 7.47
CA PHE A 369 0.80 -18.15 7.60
C PHE A 369 0.76 -18.87 8.95
N CYS A 370 0.21 -20.08 8.97
CA CYS A 370 0.02 -20.86 10.19
C CYS A 370 0.17 -22.36 9.92
N ARG A 371 0.34 -23.15 10.98
CA ARG A 371 0.41 -24.61 10.85
C ARG A 371 -0.94 -25.16 10.40
N ASN A 372 -0.94 -26.16 9.53
CA ASN A 372 -2.16 -26.87 9.16
C ASN A 372 -2.65 -27.70 10.36
N PRO A 373 -3.88 -27.48 10.86
CA PRO A 373 -4.39 -28.23 12.01
C PRO A 373 -4.67 -29.71 11.69
N LYS A 374 -4.84 -30.08 10.41
CA LYS A 374 -5.13 -31.46 9.99
C LYS A 374 -3.86 -32.28 9.77
N VAL A 375 -2.77 -31.64 9.36
CA VAL A 375 -1.50 -32.30 9.02
C VAL A 375 -0.35 -31.52 9.64
N GLU A 376 0.27 -32.09 10.68
CA GLU A 376 1.31 -31.38 11.42
C GLU A 376 2.52 -31.05 10.54
N SER A 377 2.83 -31.76 9.47
CA SER A 377 3.98 -31.42 8.60
C SER A 377 3.73 -30.32 7.58
N GLU A 378 2.53 -29.72 7.57
CA GLU A 378 2.12 -28.73 6.57
C GLU A 378 1.88 -27.34 7.16
N TRP A 379 2.10 -26.33 6.33
CA TRP A 379 1.76 -24.93 6.55
C TRP A 379 0.61 -24.51 5.65
N LEU A 380 -0.30 -23.72 6.20
CA LEU A 380 -1.28 -22.97 5.43
C LEU A 380 -0.71 -21.61 5.09
N VAL A 381 -0.61 -21.32 3.79
CA VAL A 381 -0.16 -20.04 3.26
C VAL A 381 -1.26 -19.43 2.40
N GLY A 382 -1.79 -18.30 2.84
CA GLY A 382 -2.89 -17.60 2.17
C GLY A 382 -2.51 -16.18 1.75
N SER A 383 -3.00 -15.76 0.60
CA SER A 383 -2.87 -14.39 0.08
C SER A 383 -4.03 -14.07 -0.89
N PHE A 384 -4.00 -12.91 -1.55
CA PHE A 384 -4.94 -12.62 -2.63
C PHE A 384 -4.80 -13.53 -3.86
N SER A 385 -3.83 -14.44 -3.87
CA SER A 385 -3.67 -15.49 -4.87
C SER A 385 -4.35 -16.81 -4.50
N GLY A 386 -4.93 -16.94 -3.31
CA GLY A 386 -5.58 -18.17 -2.82
C GLY A 386 -5.03 -18.64 -1.47
N LEU A 387 -5.44 -19.84 -1.05
CA LEU A 387 -4.96 -20.53 0.15
C LEU A 387 -4.35 -21.87 -0.26
N PHE A 388 -3.14 -22.15 0.23
CA PHE A 388 -2.38 -23.34 -0.13
C PHE A 388 -1.91 -24.09 1.10
N SER A 389 -2.01 -25.42 1.07
CA SER A 389 -1.30 -26.32 1.98
C SER A 389 0.08 -26.60 1.41
N TRP A 390 1.10 -26.34 2.22
CA TRP A 390 2.50 -26.42 1.80
C TRP A 390 3.31 -27.26 2.77
N ASN A 391 3.94 -28.32 2.26
CA ASN A 391 4.92 -29.10 3.00
C ASN A 391 6.33 -28.74 2.48
N PRO A 392 7.16 -28.05 3.27
CA PRO A 392 8.48 -27.61 2.82
C PRO A 392 9.51 -28.75 2.70
N ILE A 393 9.27 -29.90 3.37
CA ILE A 393 10.17 -31.07 3.32
C ILE A 393 9.93 -31.88 2.05
N THR A 394 8.67 -32.21 1.77
CA THR A 394 8.31 -32.95 0.54
C THR A 394 8.16 -32.04 -0.67
N ALA A 395 8.24 -30.73 -0.46
CA ALA A 395 8.07 -29.69 -1.45
C ALA A 395 6.68 -29.70 -2.14
N SER A 396 5.69 -30.33 -1.49
CA SER A 396 4.31 -30.40 -1.95
C SER A 396 3.58 -29.08 -1.72
N VAL A 397 2.90 -28.57 -2.77
CA VAL A 397 2.04 -27.40 -2.68
C VAL A 397 0.69 -27.74 -3.32
N VAL A 398 -0.36 -27.72 -2.50
CA VAL A 398 -1.72 -28.10 -2.88
C VAL A 398 -2.65 -26.93 -2.62
N ASP A 399 -3.51 -26.61 -3.59
CA ASP A 399 -4.60 -25.64 -3.41
C ASP A 399 -5.61 -26.18 -2.39
N TYR A 400 -5.89 -25.39 -1.35
CA TYR A 400 -6.69 -25.83 -0.20
C TYR A 400 -8.14 -26.16 -0.58
N PHE A 401 -8.69 -25.49 -1.59
CA PHE A 401 -10.10 -25.63 -1.98
C PHE A 401 -10.31 -26.81 -2.93
N THR A 402 -9.39 -27.01 -3.87
CA THR A 402 -9.53 -28.00 -4.94
C THR A 402 -8.77 -29.30 -4.67
N GLY A 403 -7.78 -29.30 -3.78
CA GLY A 403 -6.88 -30.43 -3.58
C GLY A 403 -5.93 -30.70 -4.75
N ALA A 404 -5.90 -29.83 -5.75
CA ALA A 404 -5.02 -29.95 -6.91
C ALA A 404 -3.66 -29.30 -6.64
N SER A 405 -2.62 -29.71 -7.39
CA SER A 405 -1.31 -29.06 -7.32
C SER A 405 -1.41 -27.57 -7.67
N ALA A 406 -0.71 -26.72 -6.92
CA ALA A 406 -0.77 -25.28 -7.15
C ALA A 406 -0.23 -24.91 -8.54
N VAL A 407 -1.05 -24.23 -9.34
CA VAL A 407 -0.65 -23.70 -10.64
C VAL A 407 -0.24 -22.24 -10.47
N VAL A 408 1.01 -21.92 -10.80
CA VAL A 408 1.49 -20.54 -10.87
C VAL A 408 0.89 -19.88 -12.11
N SER A 409 -0.20 -19.15 -11.96
CA SER A 409 -0.79 -18.38 -13.08
C SER A 409 0.00 -17.09 -13.31
N HIS A 410 0.55 -16.93 -14.51
CA HIS A 410 1.18 -15.68 -14.96
C HIS A 410 0.12 -14.78 -15.61
N GLY A 411 -0.27 -13.67 -14.96
CA GLY A 411 -1.21 -12.71 -15.53
C GLY A 411 -1.95 -11.86 -14.49
N ARG A 412 -3.15 -11.37 -14.83
CA ARG A 412 -4.17 -10.94 -13.84
C ARG A 412 -5.08 -12.14 -13.52
N PRO A 413 -4.71 -13.06 -12.61
CA PRO A 413 -5.71 -13.88 -11.97
C PRO A 413 -6.26 -13.06 -10.79
N VAL A 414 -7.52 -12.65 -10.86
CA VAL A 414 -8.26 -12.56 -9.59
C VAL A 414 -8.40 -14.01 -9.20
N ALA A 415 -7.63 -14.45 -8.19
CA ALA A 415 -7.82 -15.79 -7.67
C ALA A 415 -9.31 -15.97 -7.33
N ALA A 416 -9.85 -17.17 -7.49
CA ALA A 416 -11.24 -17.44 -7.14
C ALA A 416 -11.56 -17.01 -5.69
N HIS A 417 -10.53 -17.04 -4.83
CA HIS A 417 -10.58 -16.60 -3.44
C HIS A 417 -9.45 -15.60 -3.14
N THR A 418 -9.82 -14.38 -2.74
CA THR A 418 -8.90 -13.34 -2.25
C THR A 418 -8.77 -13.41 -0.74
N VAL A 419 -8.01 -14.40 -0.27
CA VAL A 419 -7.93 -14.76 1.16
C VAL A 419 -7.30 -13.63 1.97
N THR A 420 -8.01 -13.17 3.00
CA THR A 420 -7.58 -12.12 3.95
C THR A 420 -7.31 -12.64 5.34
N GLY A 421 -7.92 -13.77 5.71
CA GLY A 421 -7.75 -14.32 7.04
C GLY A 421 -8.25 -15.76 7.16
N TRP A 422 -7.93 -16.35 8.31
CA TRP A 422 -8.24 -17.73 8.63
C TRP A 422 -8.36 -17.93 10.13
N THR A 423 -9.28 -18.79 10.57
CA THR A 423 -9.42 -19.17 11.99
C THR A 423 -9.89 -20.62 12.14
N LYS A 424 -9.43 -21.26 13.22
CA LYS A 424 -9.92 -22.56 13.71
C LYS A 424 -10.49 -22.49 15.12
N ASP A 425 -10.58 -21.29 15.70
CA ASP A 425 -10.89 -21.14 17.13
C ASP A 425 -12.39 -20.99 17.40
N LEU A 426 -13.19 -20.87 16.33
CA LEU A 426 -14.65 -20.82 16.35
C LEU A 426 -15.27 -22.15 16.75
N PHE A 427 -16.54 -22.12 17.16
CA PHE A 427 -17.34 -23.31 17.48
C PHE A 427 -17.70 -24.19 16.25
N THR A 428 -17.17 -23.87 15.06
CA THR A 428 -17.42 -24.63 13.83
C THR A 428 -16.52 -25.86 13.75
N ASP A 429 -17.02 -26.95 13.16
CA ASP A 429 -16.23 -28.18 12.97
C ASP A 429 -15.07 -27.99 11.98
N ASP A 430 -15.26 -27.13 10.97
CA ASP A 430 -14.25 -26.74 10.00
C ASP A 430 -13.71 -25.32 10.24
N PRO A 431 -12.44 -25.05 9.87
CA PRO A 431 -11.87 -23.71 9.91
C PRO A 431 -12.62 -22.72 9.00
N VAL A 432 -12.75 -21.47 9.46
CA VAL A 432 -13.38 -20.39 8.70
C VAL A 432 -12.32 -19.59 7.94
N ILE A 433 -12.58 -19.36 6.66
CA ILE A 433 -11.74 -18.58 5.75
C ILE A 433 -12.44 -17.25 5.46
N PHE A 434 -11.69 -16.16 5.56
CA PHE A 434 -12.16 -14.81 5.23
C PHE A 434 -11.64 -14.36 3.88
N ASP A 435 -12.50 -13.74 3.09
CA ASP A 435 -12.21 -13.21 1.77
C ASP A 435 -12.30 -11.68 1.76
N TYR A 436 -11.51 -11.02 0.91
CA TYR A 436 -11.51 -9.56 0.79
C TYR A 436 -12.83 -9.00 0.26
N SER A 437 -13.50 -9.74 -0.64
CA SER A 437 -14.68 -9.26 -1.39
C SER A 437 -15.90 -10.15 -1.24
N ALA A 438 -15.74 -11.39 -0.77
CA ALA A 438 -16.81 -12.36 -0.58
C ALA A 438 -17.15 -12.56 0.91
N ALA A 439 -18.29 -13.18 1.17
CA ALA A 439 -18.64 -13.63 2.52
C ALA A 439 -17.68 -14.73 3.00
N PRO A 440 -17.55 -14.94 4.33
CA PRO A 440 -16.72 -16.00 4.88
C PRO A 440 -17.18 -17.39 4.42
N SER A 441 -16.30 -18.39 4.50
CA SER A 441 -16.62 -19.77 4.08
C SER A 441 -17.73 -20.42 4.90
N HIS A 442 -18.04 -19.89 6.09
CA HIS A 442 -19.16 -20.30 6.93
C HIS A 442 -20.05 -19.10 7.25
N VAL A 443 -21.33 -19.38 7.51
CA VAL A 443 -22.27 -18.37 7.99
C VAL A 443 -21.89 -18.01 9.42
N LEU A 444 -21.47 -16.77 9.61
CA LEU A 444 -21.17 -16.19 10.92
C LEU A 444 -22.38 -15.36 11.42
N PRO A 445 -22.47 -15.05 12.73
CA PRO A 445 -23.46 -14.13 13.25
C PRO A 445 -23.40 -12.75 12.56
N GLU A 446 -24.45 -11.96 12.80
CA GLU A 446 -24.48 -10.60 12.28
C GLU A 446 -23.29 -9.79 12.81
N MET A 447 -22.54 -9.18 11.88
CA MET A 447 -21.38 -8.37 12.23
C MET A 447 -21.80 -7.19 13.12
N PRO A 448 -21.09 -6.92 14.23
CA PRO A 448 -21.43 -5.83 15.14
C PRO A 448 -21.26 -4.46 14.47
N LYS A 449 -22.13 -3.52 14.82
CA LYS A 449 -22.12 -2.14 14.27
C LYS A 449 -20.76 -1.46 14.44
N VAL A 450 -20.11 -1.67 15.60
CA VAL A 450 -18.80 -1.10 15.93
C VAL A 450 -17.73 -1.48 14.90
N LEU A 451 -17.80 -2.69 14.32
CA LEU A 451 -16.89 -3.10 13.24
C LEU A 451 -17.31 -2.55 11.87
N LYS A 452 -18.62 -2.54 11.56
CA LYS A 452 -19.13 -1.98 10.29
C LYS A 452 -18.73 -0.51 10.10
N GLU A 453 -18.72 0.24 11.20
CA GLU A 453 -18.49 1.68 11.22
C GLU A 453 -17.01 2.08 11.28
N GLN A 454 -16.08 1.11 11.31
CA GLN A 454 -14.66 1.43 11.35
C GLN A 454 -14.25 2.29 10.13
N PRO A 455 -13.40 3.31 10.31
CA PRO A 455 -12.96 4.20 9.23
C PRO A 455 -11.78 3.61 8.44
N MET A 456 -11.41 4.25 7.33
CA MET A 456 -10.24 3.88 6.51
C MET A 456 -9.11 4.85 6.81
N SER A 457 -7.84 4.40 6.79
CA SER A 457 -6.72 5.32 6.97
C SER A 457 -6.66 6.33 5.83
N LEU A 458 -6.26 7.58 6.14
CA LEU A 458 -6.12 8.64 5.15
C LEU A 458 -5.14 8.25 4.03
N TRP A 459 -4.08 7.51 4.38
CA TRP A 459 -3.12 7.00 3.40
C TRP A 459 -3.77 6.02 2.41
N ASN A 460 -4.57 5.07 2.90
CA ASN A 460 -5.28 4.14 2.04
C ASN A 460 -6.30 4.90 1.16
N PHE A 461 -7.06 5.84 1.72
CA PHE A 461 -7.98 6.68 0.95
C PHE A 461 -7.25 7.47 -0.16
N ALA A 462 -6.13 8.10 0.18
CA ALA A 462 -5.27 8.80 -0.77
C ALA A 462 -4.76 7.87 -1.86
N LEU A 463 -4.38 6.63 -1.53
CA LEU A 463 -3.97 5.62 -2.51
C LEU A 463 -5.09 5.34 -3.52
N GLU A 464 -6.32 5.14 -3.05
CA GLU A 464 -7.48 4.87 -3.91
C GLU A 464 -7.80 6.02 -4.87
N LEU A 465 -7.69 7.27 -4.40
CA LEU A 465 -7.83 8.46 -5.24
C LEU A 465 -6.68 8.59 -6.24
N HIS A 466 -5.44 8.39 -5.78
CA HIS A 466 -4.23 8.56 -6.59
C HIS A 466 -4.19 7.57 -7.75
N VAL A 467 -4.64 6.32 -7.52
CA VAL A 467 -4.66 5.30 -8.57
C VAL A 467 -5.96 5.27 -9.38
N GLY A 468 -6.94 6.09 -8.97
CA GLY A 468 -8.21 6.29 -9.66
C GLY A 468 -9.31 5.29 -9.35
N ARG A 469 -9.10 4.34 -8.44
CA ARG A 469 -10.09 3.31 -8.07
C ARG A 469 -11.33 3.90 -7.38
N CYS A 470 -11.19 5.01 -6.66
CA CYS A 470 -12.36 5.72 -6.11
C CYS A 470 -13.29 6.29 -7.20
N TYR A 471 -12.78 6.53 -8.41
CA TYR A 471 -13.57 7.10 -9.52
C TYR A 471 -14.26 6.02 -10.37
N GLU A 472 -14.04 4.73 -10.09
CA GLU A 472 -14.60 3.61 -10.85
C GLU A 472 -16.13 3.68 -11.01
N PRO A 473 -16.93 4.03 -9.98
CA PRO A 473 -18.39 4.13 -10.15
C PRO A 473 -18.82 5.18 -11.17
N PHE A 474 -17.99 6.21 -11.40
CA PHE A 474 -18.27 7.28 -12.35
C PHE A 474 -17.69 6.99 -13.76
N MET A 475 -16.50 6.39 -13.83
CA MET A 475 -15.78 6.21 -15.10
C MET A 475 -15.93 4.81 -15.71
N GLY A 476 -16.36 3.82 -14.93
CA GLY A 476 -16.32 2.41 -15.29
C GLY A 476 -14.94 1.77 -15.10
N SER A 477 -14.93 0.44 -14.96
CA SER A 477 -13.74 -0.36 -14.59
C SER A 477 -12.58 -0.23 -15.59
N VAL A 478 -12.87 -0.22 -16.89
CA VAL A 478 -11.86 -0.12 -17.96
C VAL A 478 -11.15 1.24 -17.92
N VAL A 479 -11.91 2.33 -17.80
CA VAL A 479 -11.34 3.69 -17.75
C VAL A 479 -10.60 3.90 -16.44
N SER A 480 -11.13 3.40 -15.31
CA SER A 480 -10.44 3.44 -14.03
C SER A 480 -9.08 2.70 -14.08
N ALA A 481 -9.00 1.57 -14.78
CA ALA A 481 -7.75 0.83 -14.91
C ALA A 481 -6.67 1.58 -15.70
N LEU A 482 -7.08 2.40 -16.67
CA LEU A 482 -6.19 3.24 -17.50
C LEU A 482 -6.05 4.67 -16.97
N PHE A 483 -6.71 4.99 -15.85
CA PHE A 483 -6.81 6.36 -15.33
C PHE A 483 -5.45 7.02 -15.17
N VAL A 484 -4.50 6.36 -14.50
CA VAL A 484 -3.15 6.91 -14.26
C VAL A 484 -2.40 7.13 -15.57
N PHE A 485 -2.50 6.19 -16.52
CA PHE A 485 -1.83 6.30 -17.82
C PHE A 485 -2.37 7.47 -18.64
N VAL A 486 -3.70 7.55 -18.78
CA VAL A 486 -4.36 8.65 -19.51
C VAL A 486 -4.09 10.00 -18.83
N SER A 487 -4.15 10.02 -17.50
CA SER A 487 -3.86 11.20 -16.68
C SER A 487 -2.45 11.72 -16.91
N GLY A 488 -1.45 10.84 -16.88
CA GLY A 488 -0.06 11.21 -17.13
C GLY A 488 0.16 11.71 -18.56
N LEU A 489 -0.52 11.14 -19.56
CA LEU A 489 -0.45 11.61 -20.95
C LEU A 489 -1.06 13.00 -21.09
N LEU A 490 -2.23 13.23 -20.48
CA LEU A 490 -2.90 14.54 -20.48
C LEU A 490 -2.06 15.59 -19.74
N LEU A 491 -1.49 15.24 -18.58
CA LEU A 491 -0.60 16.13 -17.84
C LEU A 491 0.63 16.49 -18.66
N THR A 492 1.29 15.50 -19.28
CA THR A 492 2.44 15.72 -20.16
C THR A 492 2.07 16.64 -21.32
N LEU A 493 0.90 16.43 -21.94
CA LEU A 493 0.39 17.28 -23.02
C LEU A 493 0.10 18.72 -22.55
N ILE A 494 -0.48 18.90 -21.37
CA ILE A 494 -0.72 20.23 -20.76
C ILE A 494 0.61 20.95 -20.55
N LEU A 495 1.61 20.27 -19.99
CA LEU A 495 2.93 20.82 -19.71
C LEU A 495 3.66 21.22 -21.01
N ILE A 496 3.73 20.32 -21.99
CA ILE A 496 4.37 20.58 -23.29
C ILE A 496 3.65 21.69 -24.05
N SER A 497 2.32 21.67 -24.09
CA SER A 497 1.54 22.72 -24.77
C SER A 497 1.75 24.10 -24.11
N GLY A 498 1.81 24.15 -22.78
CA GLY A 498 2.14 25.37 -22.04
C GLY A 498 3.53 25.91 -22.40
N TYR A 499 4.52 25.02 -22.46
CA TYR A 499 5.89 25.37 -22.84
C TYR A 499 6.00 25.89 -24.28
N ILE A 500 5.32 25.24 -25.24
CA ILE A 500 5.27 25.69 -26.65
C ILE A 500 4.64 27.08 -26.74
N ILE A 501 3.55 27.34 -26.01
CA ILE A 501 2.91 28.67 -25.98
C ILE A 501 3.85 29.73 -25.40
N TYR A 502 4.61 29.38 -24.36
CA TYR A 502 5.59 30.28 -23.76
C TYR A 502 6.73 30.63 -24.73
N ARG A 503 7.31 29.65 -25.43
CA ARG A 503 8.39 29.83 -26.42
C ARG A 503 7.98 30.62 -27.66
N ARG A 504 6.69 30.61 -28.03
CA ARG A 504 6.16 31.32 -29.21
C ARG A 504 5.76 32.77 -28.92
N ARG A 505 5.88 33.21 -27.67
CA ARG A 505 5.73 34.62 -27.28
C ARG A 505 7.10 35.24 -27.14
#